data_AF-A0A0S2FC00-F1
#
_entry.id   AF-A0A0S2FC00-F1
#
_cell.length_a   1.000
_cell.length_b   1.000
_cell.length_c   1.000
_cell.angle_alpha   90.00
_cell.angle_beta   90.00
_cell.angle_gamma   90.00
#
_symmetry.space_group_name_H-M   'P 1'
#
loop_
_entity.id
_entity.type
_entity.pdbx_description
1 polymer ?
#
loop_
_entity_poly.entity_id
_entity_poly.type
_entity_poly.pdbx_seq_one_letter_code
_entity_poly.pdbx_strand_id
1 'polypeptide(L)'
;MNRQWQIFTCFGLALAAASVAQAAPGDRQVYDEAIARASRVCPDHSPERTGPGIRSIPVAALRVIEQRNYALCPDRRLDSQTPVVWYGREGVFAWNPGARGAVKLLAGKAAAYAKDKSFPAQTVVWKPNGKLAEGALVPAFRGRLVR
;
A
#
# COMPACT_ATOMS: atom_id res chain seq x y z
N MET A 1 -38.72 64.15 -1.18
CA MET A 1 -37.43 63.78 -0.57
C MET A 1 -37.52 62.35 -0.07
N ASN A 2 -36.61 61.52 -0.58
CA ASN A 2 -36.59 60.06 -0.69
C ASN A 2 -36.92 59.24 0.56
N ARG A 3 -37.74 58.17 0.39
CA ARG A 3 -37.73 57.00 1.28
C ARG A 3 -38.35 55.75 0.62
N GLN A 4 -37.62 54.63 0.77
CA GLN A 4 -38.04 53.21 0.64
C GLN A 4 -38.41 52.72 -0.77
N TRP A 5 -38.15 51.49 -1.21
CA TRP A 5 -37.52 50.28 -0.65
C TRP A 5 -37.39 49.33 -1.85
N GLN A 6 -36.21 48.83 -2.22
CA GLN A 6 -36.10 47.57 -2.97
C GLN A 6 -34.88 46.78 -2.48
N ILE A 7 -35.20 45.92 -1.53
CA ILE A 7 -34.67 44.59 -1.21
C ILE A 7 -33.67 44.09 -2.28
N PHE A 8 -32.38 44.11 -1.94
CA PHE A 8 -31.38 43.30 -2.65
C PHE A 8 -31.07 42.06 -1.83
N THR A 9 -31.57 40.94 -2.34
CA THR A 9 -31.43 39.57 -1.88
C THR A 9 -29.95 39.20 -1.72
N CYS A 10 -29.53 38.86 -0.50
CA CYS A 10 -28.24 38.25 -0.21
C CYS A 10 -28.17 36.85 -0.84
N PHE A 11 -27.65 36.73 -2.06
CA PHE A 11 -27.23 35.45 -2.64
C PHE A 11 -25.81 35.14 -2.12
N GLY A 12 -25.73 34.56 -0.93
CA GLY A 12 -24.50 34.00 -0.39
C GLY A 12 -24.15 32.70 -1.11
N LEU A 13 -23.30 32.79 -2.14
CA LEU A 13 -22.67 31.61 -2.75
C LEU A 13 -21.68 31.01 -1.76
N ALA A 14 -22.12 30.02 -0.98
CA ALA A 14 -21.24 29.17 -0.21
C ALA A 14 -20.49 28.22 -1.17
N LEU A 15 -19.28 28.59 -1.59
CA LEU A 15 -18.34 27.69 -2.25
C LEU A 15 -17.89 26.62 -1.24
N ALA A 16 -18.56 25.48 -1.24
CA ALA A 16 -18.05 24.26 -0.61
C ALA A 16 -16.89 23.73 -1.47
N ALA A 17 -15.66 24.18 -1.17
CA ALA A 17 -14.46 23.60 -1.72
C ALA A 17 -14.32 22.16 -1.19
N ALA A 18 -14.73 21.18 -2.01
CA ALA A 18 -14.35 19.79 -1.79
C ALA A 18 -12.84 19.67 -2.02
N SER A 19 -12.08 19.69 -0.93
CA SER A 19 -10.64 19.42 -0.94
C SER A 19 -10.39 17.98 -1.36
N VAL A 20 -10.36 17.72 -2.67
CA VAL A 20 -9.75 16.50 -3.21
C VAL A 20 -8.27 16.61 -2.85
N ALA A 21 -7.83 15.86 -1.85
CA ALA A 21 -6.43 15.83 -1.46
C ALA A 21 -5.59 15.33 -2.65
N GLN A 22 -5.06 16.25 -3.45
CA GLN A 22 -4.05 15.92 -4.45
C GLN A 22 -2.80 15.48 -3.70
N ALA A 23 -2.40 14.22 -3.88
CA ALA A 23 -1.10 13.74 -3.43
C ALA A 23 -0.01 14.70 -3.94
N ALA A 24 0.90 15.11 -3.06
CA ALA A 24 1.98 16.03 -3.44
C ALA A 24 2.81 15.40 -4.58
N PRO A 25 3.45 16.19 -5.47
CA PRO A 25 4.27 15.64 -6.56
C PRO A 25 5.29 14.59 -6.09
N GLY A 26 5.91 14.82 -4.93
CA GLY A 26 6.83 13.86 -4.31
C GLY A 26 6.17 12.60 -3.74
N ASP A 27 4.87 12.60 -3.45
CA ASP A 27 4.15 11.40 -3.04
C ASP A 27 3.91 10.47 -4.24
N ARG A 28 3.56 11.04 -5.40
CA ARG A 28 3.40 10.26 -6.65
C ARG A 28 4.68 9.54 -7.03
N GLN A 29 5.81 10.24 -6.95
CA GLN A 29 7.13 9.68 -7.24
C GLN A 29 7.43 8.44 -6.38
N VAL A 30 7.11 8.46 -5.09
CA VAL A 30 7.33 7.30 -4.18
C VAL A 30 6.53 6.07 -4.63
N TYR A 31 5.28 6.25 -5.09
CA TYR A 31 4.50 5.13 -5.61
C TYR A 31 5.10 4.58 -6.91
N ASP A 32 5.53 5.46 -7.81
CA ASP A 32 6.11 5.07 -9.09
C ASP A 32 7.44 4.34 -8.91
N GLU A 33 8.28 4.78 -7.98
CA GLU A 33 9.52 4.11 -7.59
C GLU A 33 9.26 2.71 -7.02
N ALA A 34 8.28 2.58 -6.11
CA ALA A 34 7.91 1.29 -5.55
C ALA A 34 7.37 0.32 -6.62
N ILE A 35 6.57 0.82 -7.57
CA ILE A 35 6.07 0.02 -8.71
C ILE A 35 7.23 -0.37 -9.64
N ALA A 36 8.15 0.54 -9.92
CA ALA A 36 9.33 0.27 -10.74
C ALA A 36 10.26 -0.76 -10.06
N ARG A 37 10.40 -0.72 -8.74
CA ARG A 37 11.13 -1.75 -7.98
C ARG A 37 10.45 -3.10 -8.10
N ALA A 38 9.13 -3.14 -7.95
CA ALA A 38 8.37 -4.36 -8.10
C ALA A 38 8.51 -4.96 -9.51
N SER A 39 8.57 -4.17 -10.58
CA SER A 39 8.77 -4.69 -11.94
C SER A 39 10.12 -5.36 -12.17
N ARG A 40 11.16 -4.99 -11.40
CA ARG A 40 12.48 -5.62 -11.46
C ARG A 40 12.59 -6.90 -10.63
N VAL A 41 11.90 -6.92 -9.49
CA VAL A 41 12.04 -7.94 -8.43
C VAL A 41 10.99 -9.04 -8.53
N CYS A 42 9.73 -8.68 -8.79
CA CYS A 42 8.58 -9.55 -8.59
C CYS A 42 8.25 -10.35 -9.87
N PRO A 43 8.29 -11.70 -9.82
CA PRO A 43 7.99 -12.53 -10.99
C PRO A 43 6.58 -12.32 -11.53
N ASP A 44 5.60 -12.13 -10.64
CA ASP A 44 4.20 -12.01 -11.03
C ASP A 44 3.76 -10.54 -11.20
N HIS A 45 4.71 -9.60 -11.34
CA HIS A 45 4.40 -8.19 -11.57
C HIS A 45 3.49 -8.02 -12.80
N SER A 46 2.47 -7.18 -12.65
CA SER A 46 1.87 -6.44 -13.75
C SER A 46 1.31 -5.13 -13.18
N PRO A 47 1.16 -4.08 -14.00
CA PRO A 47 0.60 -2.81 -13.53
C PRO A 47 -0.74 -2.98 -12.81
N GLU A 48 -1.60 -3.88 -13.31
CA GLU A 48 -2.95 -4.15 -12.80
C GLU A 48 -2.93 -4.90 -11.48
N ARG A 49 -1.96 -5.81 -11.27
CA ARG A 49 -1.85 -6.60 -10.03
C ARG A 49 -1.08 -5.88 -8.94
N THR A 50 0.00 -5.20 -9.31
CA THR A 50 0.92 -4.56 -8.37
C THR A 50 0.40 -3.20 -7.92
N GLY A 51 -0.08 -2.38 -8.86
CA GLY A 51 -0.43 -0.99 -8.62
C GLY A 51 -1.44 -0.78 -7.49
N PRO A 52 -2.59 -1.47 -7.48
CA PRO A 52 -3.59 -1.33 -6.42
C PRO A 52 -3.05 -1.69 -5.03
N GLY A 53 -2.21 -2.73 -4.95
CA GLY A 53 -1.57 -3.15 -3.70
C GLY A 53 -0.64 -2.08 -3.14
N ILE A 54 0.28 -1.58 -3.98
CA ILE A 54 1.25 -0.54 -3.57
C ILE A 54 0.54 0.76 -3.19
N ARG A 55 -0.43 1.20 -3.99
CA ARG A 55 -1.16 2.46 -3.75
C ARG A 55 -2.09 2.43 -2.53
N SER A 56 -2.36 1.24 -1.97
CA SER A 56 -3.09 1.11 -0.71
C SER A 56 -2.23 1.38 0.53
N ILE A 57 -0.91 1.39 0.38
CA ILE A 57 0.04 1.60 1.46
C ILE A 57 0.24 3.10 1.67
N PRO A 58 0.18 3.63 2.91
CA PRO A 58 0.47 5.03 3.17
C PRO A 58 1.86 5.44 2.64
N VAL A 59 1.95 6.59 1.98
CA VAL A 59 3.21 7.07 1.37
C VAL A 59 4.37 7.14 2.37
N ALA A 60 4.11 7.51 3.62
CA ALA A 60 5.13 7.54 4.68
C ALA A 60 5.74 6.15 4.94
N ALA A 61 4.91 5.09 4.86
CA ALA A 61 5.40 3.72 5.00
C ALA A 61 6.18 3.28 3.75
N LEU A 62 5.72 3.66 2.55
CA LEU A 62 6.45 3.38 1.31
C LEU A 62 7.84 4.03 1.30
N ARG A 63 7.98 5.25 1.81
CA ARG A 63 9.30 5.90 1.94
C ARG A 63 10.27 5.06 2.79
N VAL A 64 9.80 4.49 3.90
CA VAL A 64 10.64 3.62 4.74
C VAL A 64 10.98 2.32 4.02
N ILE A 65 10.01 1.72 3.33
CA ILE A 65 10.21 0.50 2.53
C ILE A 65 11.26 0.74 1.43
N GLU A 66 11.16 1.86 0.73
CA GLU A 66 12.09 2.25 -0.34
C GLU A 66 13.50 2.54 0.21
N GLN A 67 13.61 3.27 1.33
CA GLN A 67 14.89 3.52 2.02
C GLN A 67 15.60 2.22 2.44
N ARG A 68 14.84 1.17 2.72
CA ARG A 68 15.36 -0.16 3.08
C ARG A 68 15.63 -1.05 1.87
N ASN A 69 15.39 -0.55 0.65
CA ASN A 69 15.40 -1.34 -0.58
C ASN A 69 14.45 -2.54 -0.52
N TYR A 70 13.32 -2.46 0.17
CA TYR A 70 12.35 -3.56 0.22
C TYR A 70 11.38 -3.52 -0.95
N ALA A 71 10.89 -4.68 -1.38
CA ALA A 71 9.98 -4.81 -2.50
C ALA A 71 8.57 -5.27 -2.08
N LEU A 72 7.60 -4.93 -2.91
CA LEU A 72 6.19 -5.28 -2.75
C LEU A 72 5.78 -6.11 -3.96
N CYS A 73 5.55 -7.41 -3.75
CA CYS A 73 5.29 -8.37 -4.82
C CYS A 73 3.91 -9.01 -4.75
N PRO A 74 3.07 -8.91 -5.80
CA PRO A 74 1.95 -9.83 -5.91
C PRO A 74 2.50 -11.26 -6.06
N ASP A 75 1.88 -12.23 -5.40
CA ASP A 75 2.18 -13.66 -5.53
C ASP A 75 0.86 -14.44 -5.47
N ARG A 76 0.43 -14.97 -6.62
CA ARG A 76 -0.86 -15.70 -6.74
C ARG A 76 -0.79 -17.12 -6.18
N ARG A 77 0.38 -17.60 -5.78
CA ARG A 77 0.57 -18.92 -5.17
C ARG A 77 0.25 -18.92 -3.68
N LEU A 78 0.26 -17.75 -3.05
CA LEU A 78 -0.25 -17.59 -1.68
C LEU A 78 -1.75 -17.88 -1.68
N ASP A 79 -2.22 -18.74 -0.79
CA ASP A 79 -3.64 -19.11 -0.74
C ASP A 79 -4.48 -18.10 0.07
N SER A 80 -5.78 -18.40 0.20
CA SER A 80 -6.72 -17.56 0.93
C SER A 80 -6.58 -17.63 2.45
N GLN A 81 -5.84 -18.59 3.02
CA GLN A 81 -5.57 -18.75 4.44
C GLN A 81 -4.27 -18.09 4.88
N THR A 82 -3.32 -17.89 3.96
CA THR A 82 -2.08 -17.15 4.18
C THR A 82 -1.85 -16.07 3.12
N PRO A 83 -2.77 -15.10 2.98
CA PRO A 83 -2.79 -14.21 1.82
C PRO A 83 -1.70 -13.14 1.80
N VAL A 84 -0.98 -12.94 2.90
CA VAL A 84 0.10 -11.95 3.02
C VAL A 84 1.27 -12.55 3.77
N VAL A 85 2.48 -12.34 3.25
CA VAL A 85 3.73 -12.84 3.80
C VAL A 85 4.78 -11.73 3.77
N TRP A 86 5.63 -11.68 4.78
CA TRP A 86 6.90 -10.97 4.78
C TRP A 86 8.03 -12.00 4.68
N TYR A 87 8.83 -11.92 3.63
CA TYR A 87 10.04 -12.71 3.45
C TYR A 87 11.24 -11.90 3.93
N GLY A 88 11.58 -12.02 5.22
CA GLY A 88 12.52 -11.11 5.88
C GLY A 88 13.95 -11.14 5.34
N ARG A 89 14.42 -12.30 4.92
CA ARG A 89 15.76 -12.44 4.34
C ARG A 89 15.85 -11.79 2.97
N GLU A 90 14.76 -11.85 2.20
CA GLU A 90 14.67 -11.30 0.85
C GLU A 90 14.23 -9.83 0.85
N GLY A 91 13.71 -9.31 1.96
CA GLY A 91 13.21 -7.95 2.06
C GLY A 91 11.92 -7.71 1.25
N VAL A 92 11.01 -8.69 1.24
CA VAL A 92 9.83 -8.65 0.37
C VAL A 92 8.54 -8.81 1.16
N PHE A 93 7.59 -7.89 0.99
CA PHE A 93 6.18 -8.21 1.27
C PHE A 93 5.56 -8.83 0.02
N ALA A 94 4.96 -10.01 0.19
CA ALA A 94 4.15 -10.64 -0.82
C ALA A 94 2.68 -10.69 -0.41
N TRP A 95 1.79 -10.58 -1.39
CA TRP A 95 0.34 -10.77 -1.17
C TRP A 95 -0.32 -11.46 -2.34
N ASN A 96 -1.41 -12.21 -2.09
CA ASN A 96 -2.28 -12.69 -3.16
C ASN A 96 -3.27 -11.58 -3.58
N PRO A 97 -3.14 -10.98 -4.78
CA PRO A 97 -4.05 -9.93 -5.23
C PRO A 97 -5.49 -10.41 -5.43
N GLY A 98 -5.72 -11.71 -5.61
CA GLY A 98 -7.04 -12.32 -5.74
C GLY A 98 -7.68 -12.73 -4.42
N ALA A 99 -6.94 -12.73 -3.31
CA ALA A 99 -7.48 -13.09 -2.00
C ALA A 99 -8.23 -11.91 -1.37
N ARG A 100 -9.47 -12.16 -0.93
CA ARG A 100 -10.32 -11.14 -0.32
C ARG A 100 -9.63 -10.53 0.91
N GLY A 101 -9.49 -9.21 0.93
CA GLY A 101 -8.90 -8.47 2.05
C GLY A 101 -7.36 -8.47 2.09
N ALA A 102 -6.67 -9.19 1.20
CA ALA A 102 -5.21 -9.28 1.19
C ALA A 102 -4.54 -7.91 1.04
N VAL A 103 -5.06 -7.06 0.15
CA VAL A 103 -4.54 -5.69 -0.07
C VAL A 103 -4.65 -4.84 1.19
N LYS A 104 -5.80 -4.89 1.88
CA LYS A 104 -5.98 -4.17 3.16
C LYS A 104 -5.05 -4.69 4.24
N LEU A 105 -4.89 -6.02 4.32
CA LEU A 105 -4.00 -6.66 5.27
C LEU A 105 -2.53 -6.28 5.00
N LEU A 106 -2.09 -6.32 3.74
CA LEU A 106 -0.77 -5.86 3.30
C LEU A 106 -0.53 -4.43 3.76
N ALA A 107 -1.43 -3.49 3.42
CA ALA A 107 -1.29 -2.09 3.80
C ALA A 107 -1.15 -1.91 5.31
N GLY A 108 -1.97 -2.60 6.09
CA GLY A 108 -1.91 -2.55 7.55
C GLY A 108 -0.58 -3.05 8.11
N LYS A 109 -0.07 -4.18 7.61
CA LYS A 109 1.18 -4.77 8.11
C LYS A 109 2.42 -3.99 7.65
N ALA A 110 2.45 -3.57 6.39
CA ALA A 110 3.51 -2.73 5.85
C ALA A 110 3.60 -1.39 6.61
N ALA A 111 2.46 -0.74 6.88
CA ALA A 111 2.44 0.50 7.65
C ALA A 111 2.89 0.32 9.11
N ALA A 112 2.45 -0.76 9.77
CA ALA A 112 2.86 -1.06 11.13
C ALA A 112 4.38 -1.26 11.24
N TYR A 113 4.97 -2.10 10.39
CA TYR A 113 6.42 -2.32 10.41
C TYR A 113 7.23 -1.10 9.99
N ALA A 114 6.74 -0.31 9.03
CA ALA A 114 7.42 0.92 8.63
C ALA A 114 7.43 1.96 9.76
N LYS A 115 6.33 2.07 10.51
CA LYS A 115 6.23 2.99 11.65
C LYS A 115 7.27 2.68 12.72
N ASP A 116 7.39 1.41 13.10
CA ASP A 116 8.25 0.98 14.20
C ASP A 116 9.67 0.58 13.71
N LYS A 117 9.87 0.59 12.38
CA LYS A 117 11.10 0.17 11.68
C LYS A 117 11.56 -1.25 12.07
N SER A 118 10.64 -2.10 12.53
CA SER A 118 10.89 -3.40 13.16
C SER A 118 10.70 -4.56 12.18
N PHE A 119 11.37 -4.51 11.03
CA PHE A 119 11.29 -5.56 10.02
C PHE A 119 12.09 -6.80 10.47
N PRO A 120 11.45 -7.96 10.71
CA PRO A 120 12.14 -9.15 11.19
C PRO A 120 12.97 -9.79 10.07
N ALA A 121 14.06 -10.47 10.42
CA ALA A 121 14.85 -11.23 9.45
C ALA A 121 14.15 -12.53 9.02
N GLN A 122 13.31 -13.10 9.87
CA GLN A 122 12.54 -14.31 9.58
C GLN A 122 11.33 -14.04 8.67
N THR A 123 10.83 -15.13 8.07
CA THR A 123 9.56 -15.10 7.36
C THR A 123 8.41 -14.95 8.35
N VAL A 124 7.46 -14.07 8.05
CA VAL A 124 6.26 -13.85 8.85
C VAL A 124 5.03 -13.98 7.96
N VAL A 125 4.07 -14.80 8.39
CA VAL A 125 2.87 -15.13 7.61
C VAL A 125 1.64 -14.66 8.36
N TRP A 126 0.67 -14.07 7.65
CA TRP A 126 -0.59 -13.64 8.24
C TRP A 126 -1.79 -14.36 7.66
N LYS A 127 -2.73 -14.68 8.54
CA LYS A 127 -4.09 -15.12 8.20
C LYS A 127 -4.93 -13.94 7.72
N PRO A 128 -6.08 -14.15 7.04
CA PRO A 128 -6.98 -13.08 6.59
C PRO A 128 -7.47 -12.15 7.71
N ASN A 129 -7.60 -12.69 8.92
CA ASN A 129 -8.00 -11.92 10.11
C ASN A 129 -6.85 -11.09 10.72
N GLY A 130 -5.67 -11.09 10.11
CA GLY A 130 -4.49 -10.34 10.52
C GLY A 130 -3.69 -10.95 11.67
N LYS A 131 -4.09 -12.12 12.20
CA LYS A 131 -3.28 -12.90 13.16
C LYS A 131 -2.11 -13.58 12.45
N LEU A 132 -1.07 -13.89 13.21
CA LEU A 132 0.04 -14.70 12.72
C LEU A 132 -0.44 -16.12 12.37
N ALA A 133 0.10 -16.65 11.28
CA ALA A 133 -0.07 -18.04 10.88
C ALA A 133 1.17 -18.84 11.29
N GLU A 134 1.27 -19.14 12.59
CA GLU A 134 2.37 -19.95 13.14
C GLU A 134 2.37 -21.35 12.52
N GLY A 135 3.56 -21.85 12.17
CA GLY A 135 3.73 -23.16 11.52
C GLY A 135 3.21 -23.25 10.08
N ALA A 136 2.73 -22.16 9.49
CA ALA A 136 2.23 -22.18 8.13
C ALA A 136 3.34 -22.39 7.10
N LEU A 137 3.07 -23.28 6.14
CA LEU A 137 3.92 -23.47 4.97
C LEU A 137 3.44 -22.55 3.86
N VAL A 138 4.36 -21.75 3.32
CA VAL A 138 4.11 -20.87 2.18
C VAL A 138 5.14 -21.14 1.10
N PRO A 139 4.82 -20.92 -0.18
CA PRO A 139 5.78 -21.03 -1.26
C PRO A 139 7.00 -20.14 -0.99
N ALA A 140 8.21 -20.64 -1.29
CA ALA A 140 9.40 -19.80 -1.25
C ALA A 140 9.28 -18.65 -2.27
N PHE A 141 9.87 -17.49 -1.94
CA PHE A 141 9.95 -16.37 -2.87
C PHE A 141 10.79 -16.74 -4.11
N ARG A 142 10.26 -16.45 -5.31
CA ARG A 142 10.90 -16.81 -6.60
C ARG A 142 11.58 -15.62 -7.29
N GLY A 143 11.53 -14.42 -6.70
CA GLY A 143 12.06 -13.23 -7.34
C GLY A 143 13.56 -13.09 -7.22
N ARG A 144 14.09 -12.06 -7.89
CA ARG A 144 15.49 -11.67 -7.72
C ARG A 144 15.68 -11.10 -6.31
N LEU A 145 16.78 -11.46 -5.66
CA LEU A 145 17.14 -10.89 -4.36
C LEU A 145 17.20 -9.36 -4.49
N VAL A 146 16.58 -8.65 -3.55
CA VAL A 146 16.76 -7.21 -3.45
C VAL A 146 18.10 -7.00 -2.75
N ARG A 147 19.14 -6.68 -3.52
CA ARG A 147 20.46 -6.27 -3.00
C ARG A 147 20.52 -4.76 -2.92
#